data_AF-A0A1V5UKM2-F1
#
_entry.id   AF-A0A1V5UKM2-F1
#
_cell.length_a   1.000
_cell.length_b   1.000
_cell.length_c   1.000
_cell.angle_alpha   90.00
_cell.angle_beta   90.00
_cell.angle_gamma   90.00
#
_symmetry.space_group_name_H-M   'P 1'
#
loop_
_entity.id
_entity.type
_entity.pdbx_description
1 polymer ?
#
loop_
_entity_poly.entity_id
_entity_poly.type
_entity_poly.pdbx_seq_one_letter_code
_entity_poly.pdbx_strand_id
1 'polypeptide(L)'
;MQDEEKNINEVSNESERSQVTFMLEPLPQNRKPKDSARINYLAFAFGLIVLVLTIFIVQIIMEAAFGADDEIAFHAWTNFLTYVITFTAFVGFLLLTKSLAPLVKQFTEIKPYLRGIFYGFIVIITSVTTTLLMQIIFGKAEENLNQQTINLILSRYPVSSFLWIVLLGPIVEELTYRFGLFAAIAKKNNIAAYIISALVFGFLHFNVPMTDANTVDYAKLIEEFINIPGYIVSGLVFCFIYEKEGLAGSTVAHITNNLVSYIISLATLYASQ
;
A
#
# COMPACT_ATOMS: atom_id res chain seq x y z
N MET A 1 -13.77 53.32 24.61
CA MET A 1 -14.77 52.24 24.46
C MET A 1 -15.10 51.95 23.01
N GLN A 2 -15.60 52.89 22.19
CA GLN A 2 -15.91 52.59 20.77
C GLN A 2 -14.67 52.29 19.90
N ASP A 3 -13.51 52.90 20.18
CA ASP A 3 -12.29 52.65 19.41
C ASP A 3 -11.58 51.33 19.78
N GLU A 4 -11.76 50.82 21.00
CA GLU A 4 -11.21 49.53 21.44
C GLU A 4 -12.00 48.35 20.86
N GLU A 5 -13.33 48.46 20.80
CA GLU A 5 -14.20 47.43 20.22
C GLU A 5 -13.97 47.26 18.71
N LYS A 6 -13.63 48.34 18.01
CA LYS A 6 -13.32 48.29 16.58
C LYS A 6 -11.99 47.57 16.31
N ASN A 7 -11.00 47.81 17.16
CA ASN A 7 -9.66 47.23 17.04
C ASN A 7 -9.66 45.71 17.35
N ILE A 8 -10.46 45.28 18.34
CA ILE A 8 -10.61 43.85 18.67
C ILE A 8 -11.28 43.07 17.52
N ASN A 9 -12.28 43.66 16.87
CA ASN A 9 -12.98 43.04 15.74
C ASN A 9 -12.15 43.01 14.44
N GLU A 10 -11.19 43.92 14.25
CA GLU A 10 -10.25 43.87 13.12
C GLU A 10 -9.19 42.78 13.31
N VAL A 11 -8.64 42.66 14.53
CA VAL A 11 -7.62 41.64 14.86
C VAL A 11 -8.21 40.21 14.82
N SER A 12 -9.45 40.02 15.26
CA SER A 12 -10.12 38.70 15.16
C SER A 12 -10.38 38.32 13.70
N ASN A 13 -10.80 39.28 12.86
CA ASN A 13 -11.01 39.06 11.43
C ASN A 13 -9.71 38.77 10.68
N GLU A 14 -8.59 39.41 11.03
CA GLU A 14 -7.28 39.11 10.44
C GLU A 14 -6.76 37.73 10.87
N SER A 15 -6.96 37.34 12.14
CA SER A 15 -6.62 36.01 12.64
C SER A 15 -7.42 34.91 11.95
N GLU A 16 -8.75 35.06 11.85
CA GLU A 16 -9.59 34.10 11.14
C GLU A 16 -9.27 34.07 9.65
N ARG A 17 -9.06 35.23 9.01
CA ARG A 17 -8.68 35.31 7.60
C ARG A 17 -7.30 34.71 7.33
N SER A 18 -6.34 34.84 8.26
CA SER A 18 -5.03 34.19 8.20
C SER A 18 -5.13 32.67 8.37
N GLN A 19 -5.93 32.18 9.32
CA GLN A 19 -6.16 30.74 9.52
C GLN A 19 -6.89 30.11 8.32
N VAL A 20 -7.89 30.80 7.78
CA VAL A 20 -8.63 30.35 6.58
C VAL A 20 -7.75 30.41 5.34
N THR A 21 -6.86 31.39 5.22
CA THR A 21 -5.89 31.48 4.10
C THR A 21 -4.82 30.38 4.20
N PHE A 22 -4.38 30.01 5.41
CA PHE A 22 -3.49 28.86 5.62
C PHE A 22 -4.17 27.51 5.26
N MET A 23 -5.48 27.38 5.50
CA MET A 23 -6.24 26.19 5.10
C MET A 23 -6.57 26.12 3.60
N LEU A 24 -6.53 27.26 2.90
CA LEU A 24 -6.87 27.38 1.48
C LEU A 24 -5.66 27.63 0.58
N GLU A 25 -4.45 27.64 1.12
CA GLU A 25 -3.25 27.73 0.31
C GLU A 25 -3.19 26.47 -0.58
N PRO A 26 -3.27 26.61 -1.92
CA PRO A 26 -3.11 25.46 -2.79
C PRO A 26 -1.76 24.85 -2.49
N LEU A 27 -1.77 23.56 -2.11
CA LEU A 27 -0.57 22.80 -1.79
C LEU A 27 0.51 23.10 -2.82
N PRO A 28 1.77 23.33 -2.38
CA PRO A 28 2.85 23.73 -3.27
C PRO A 28 2.89 22.74 -4.43
N GLN A 29 2.47 23.21 -5.60
CA GLN A 29 2.49 22.40 -6.80
C GLN A 29 3.95 22.15 -7.15
N ASN A 30 4.46 21.01 -6.70
CA ASN A 30 5.79 20.55 -7.00
C ASN A 30 5.87 20.42 -8.52
N ARG A 31 6.47 21.40 -9.20
CA ARG A 31 6.55 21.50 -10.66
C ARG A 31 7.20 20.22 -11.19
N LYS A 32 6.41 19.26 -11.70
CA LYS A 32 6.93 17.97 -12.18
C LYS A 32 7.60 18.16 -13.56
N PRO A 33 8.93 18.03 -13.70
CA PRO A 33 9.60 18.17 -14.99
C PRO A 33 9.17 17.07 -15.96
N LYS A 34 9.12 17.38 -17.27
CA LYS A 34 8.60 16.51 -18.35
C LYS A 34 9.28 15.12 -18.41
N ASP A 35 10.56 15.04 -18.05
CA ASP A 35 11.34 13.79 -18.02
C ASP A 35 10.93 12.83 -16.90
N SER A 36 10.31 13.34 -15.83
CA SER A 36 9.84 12.50 -14.73
C SER A 36 8.75 11.52 -15.16
N ALA A 37 7.93 11.85 -16.18
CA ALA A 37 6.80 11.01 -16.61
C ALA A 37 7.26 9.65 -17.13
N ARG A 38 8.30 9.67 -17.98
CA ARG A 38 8.89 8.47 -18.55
C ARG A 38 9.47 7.57 -17.47
N ILE A 39 10.20 8.16 -16.52
CA ILE A 39 10.77 7.40 -15.40
C ILE A 39 9.68 6.72 -14.58
N ASN A 40 8.56 7.39 -14.30
CA ASN A 40 7.46 6.78 -13.55
C ASN A 40 6.79 5.63 -14.32
N TYR A 41 6.55 5.77 -15.63
CA TYR A 41 6.05 4.66 -16.44
C TYR A 41 7.04 3.48 -16.48
N LEU A 42 8.33 3.76 -16.62
CA LEU A 42 9.37 2.73 -16.61
C LEU A 42 9.47 2.06 -15.24
N ALA A 43 9.34 2.80 -14.13
CA ALA A 43 9.34 2.26 -12.78
C ALA A 43 8.15 1.31 -12.56
N PHE A 44 6.95 1.68 -13.03
CA PHE A 44 5.79 0.81 -12.97
C PHE A 44 5.99 -0.47 -13.80
N ALA A 45 6.39 -0.35 -15.06
CA ALA A 45 6.62 -1.50 -15.93
C ALA A 45 7.73 -2.41 -15.38
N PHE A 46 8.84 -1.82 -14.92
CA PHE A 46 9.94 -2.55 -14.30
C PHE A 46 9.48 -3.29 -13.04
N GLY A 47 8.78 -2.61 -12.12
CA GLY A 47 8.25 -3.21 -10.90
C GLY A 47 7.35 -4.41 -11.18
N LEU A 48 6.39 -4.23 -12.10
CA LEU A 48 5.45 -5.29 -12.45
C LEU A 48 6.15 -6.50 -13.12
N ILE A 49 7.01 -6.24 -14.11
CA ILE A 49 7.73 -7.29 -14.84
C ILE A 49 8.66 -8.05 -13.90
N VAL A 50 9.45 -7.33 -13.09
CA VAL A 50 10.38 -7.96 -12.16
C VAL A 50 9.62 -8.75 -11.10
N LEU A 51 8.53 -8.23 -10.55
CA LEU A 51 7.72 -8.96 -9.57
C LEU A 51 7.19 -10.28 -10.17
N VAL A 52 6.57 -10.22 -11.35
CA VAL A 52 6.02 -11.43 -12.02
C VAL A 52 7.11 -12.44 -12.37
N LEU A 53 8.21 -12.00 -12.97
CA LEU A 53 9.32 -12.89 -13.32
C LEU A 53 9.97 -13.51 -12.08
N THR A 54 10.14 -12.71 -11.02
CA THR A 54 10.74 -13.19 -9.78
C THR A 54 9.83 -14.19 -9.10
N ILE A 55 8.51 -13.95 -9.04
CA ILE A 55 7.54 -14.94 -8.52
C ILE A 55 7.70 -16.26 -9.27
N PHE A 56 7.66 -16.24 -10.61
CA PHE A 56 7.76 -17.46 -11.41
C PHE A 56 9.08 -18.20 -11.20
N ILE A 57 10.22 -17.49 -11.24
CA ILE A 57 11.54 -18.10 -11.06
C ILE A 57 11.69 -18.67 -9.64
N VAL A 58 11.28 -17.91 -8.62
CA VAL A 58 11.40 -18.33 -7.22
C VAL A 58 10.49 -19.52 -6.95
N GLN A 59 9.26 -19.55 -7.48
CA GLN A 59 8.36 -20.70 -7.34
C GLN A 59 9.01 -22.00 -7.84
N ILE A 60 9.63 -21.98 -9.03
CA ILE A 60 10.35 -23.16 -9.56
C ILE A 60 11.48 -23.60 -8.63
N ILE A 61 12.25 -22.65 -8.08
CA ILE A 61 13.36 -22.97 -7.17
C ILE A 61 12.83 -23.52 -5.84
N MET A 62 11.75 -22.95 -5.29
CA MET A 62 11.16 -23.38 -4.03
C MET A 62 10.50 -24.75 -4.16
N GLU A 63 9.84 -25.03 -5.28
CA GLU A 63 9.28 -26.35 -5.60
C GLU A 63 10.40 -27.40 -5.67
N ALA A 64 11.52 -27.09 -6.31
CA ALA A 64 12.69 -27.97 -6.35
C ALA A 64 13.38 -28.16 -4.97
N ALA A 65 13.33 -27.16 -4.10
CA ALA A 65 14.01 -27.18 -2.80
C ALA A 65 13.19 -27.86 -1.68
N PHE A 66 11.87 -27.62 -1.64
CA PHE A 66 10.99 -28.09 -0.58
C PHE A 66 10.06 -29.24 -1.01
N GLY A 67 9.87 -29.45 -2.32
CA GLY A 67 8.89 -30.41 -2.82
C GLY A 67 7.44 -30.00 -2.46
N ALA A 68 6.51 -30.94 -2.58
CA ALA A 68 5.10 -30.73 -2.25
C ALA A 68 4.76 -30.89 -0.75
N ASP A 69 5.73 -31.31 0.08
CA ASP A 69 5.46 -31.78 1.44
C ASP A 69 5.40 -30.66 2.49
N ASP A 70 5.90 -29.46 2.18
CA ASP A 70 5.90 -28.31 3.09
C ASP A 70 5.35 -27.04 2.42
N GLU A 71 4.04 -27.02 2.20
CA GLU A 71 3.29 -25.91 1.59
C GLU A 71 3.53 -24.57 2.32
N ILE A 72 3.60 -24.60 3.65
CA ILE A 72 3.83 -23.38 4.45
C ILE A 72 5.23 -22.82 4.20
N ALA A 73 6.26 -23.67 4.22
CA ALA A 73 7.62 -23.24 3.91
C ALA A 73 7.72 -22.73 2.47
N PHE A 74 7.09 -23.42 1.52
CA PHE A 74 7.03 -23.01 0.12
C PHE A 74 6.48 -21.58 -0.03
N HIS A 75 5.31 -21.29 0.55
CA HIS A 75 4.72 -19.95 0.46
C HIS A 75 5.54 -18.89 1.21
N ALA A 76 6.06 -19.21 2.39
CA ALA A 76 6.85 -18.28 3.21
C ALA A 76 8.12 -17.84 2.49
N TRP A 77 8.90 -18.80 1.96
CA TRP A 77 10.17 -18.53 1.30
C TRP A 77 9.98 -17.96 -0.11
N THR A 78 8.92 -18.37 -0.82
CA THR A 78 8.57 -17.77 -2.12
C THR A 78 8.33 -16.27 -1.96
N ASN A 79 7.42 -15.87 -1.07
CA ASN A 79 7.13 -14.45 -0.85
C ASN A 79 8.35 -13.66 -0.36
N PHE A 80 9.08 -14.20 0.63
CA PHE A 80 10.25 -13.53 1.17
C PHE A 80 11.32 -13.28 0.10
N LEU A 81 11.71 -14.31 -0.66
CA LEU A 81 12.73 -14.17 -1.71
C LEU A 81 12.25 -13.30 -2.86
N THR A 82 10.98 -13.41 -3.25
CA THR A 82 10.37 -12.55 -4.27
C THR A 82 10.53 -11.08 -3.91
N TYR A 83 10.16 -10.68 -2.69
CA TYR A 83 10.25 -9.28 -2.28
C TYR A 83 11.69 -8.81 -2.09
N VAL A 84 12.59 -9.65 -1.56
CA VAL A 84 14.02 -9.31 -1.43
C VAL A 84 14.65 -9.05 -2.80
N ILE A 85 14.45 -9.95 -3.76
CA ILE A 85 15.00 -9.83 -5.12
C ILE A 85 14.37 -8.64 -5.84
N THR A 86 13.05 -8.51 -5.79
CA THR A 86 12.33 -7.40 -6.43
C THR A 86 12.78 -6.05 -5.88
N PHE A 87 12.86 -5.90 -4.56
CA PHE A 87 13.36 -4.68 -3.92
C PHE A 87 14.80 -4.36 -4.37
N THR A 88 15.69 -5.35 -4.34
CA THR A 88 17.09 -5.18 -4.75
C THR A 88 17.21 -4.74 -6.21
N ALA A 89 16.45 -5.37 -7.10
CA ALA A 89 16.39 -5.01 -8.51
C ALA A 89 15.84 -3.58 -8.70
N PHE A 90 14.81 -3.20 -7.93
CA PHE A 90 14.23 -1.86 -7.97
C PHE A 90 15.22 -0.78 -7.50
N VAL A 91 16.00 -1.05 -6.45
CA VAL A 91 17.10 -0.17 -6.01
C VAL A 91 18.12 -0.01 -7.14
N GLY A 92 18.51 -1.09 -7.81
CA GLY A 92 19.38 -1.05 -8.99
C GLY A 92 18.80 -0.17 -10.11
N PHE A 93 17.53 -0.33 -10.45
CA PHE A 93 16.83 0.53 -11.41
C PHE A 93 16.85 2.01 -11.01
N LEU A 94 16.59 2.32 -9.73
CA LEU A 94 16.59 3.70 -9.23
C LEU A 94 18.00 4.33 -9.22
N LEU A 95 19.05 3.53 -9.02
CA LEU A 95 20.44 3.97 -9.17
C LEU A 95 20.74 4.30 -10.64
N LEU A 96 20.40 3.40 -11.57
CA LEU A 96 20.63 3.59 -13.01
C LEU A 96 19.88 4.81 -13.57
N THR A 97 18.66 5.04 -13.09
CA THR A 97 17.83 6.19 -13.48
C THR A 97 18.10 7.46 -12.67
N LYS A 98 19.08 7.42 -11.73
CA LYS A 98 19.44 8.53 -10.83
C LYS A 98 18.26 9.07 -10.00
N SER A 99 17.26 8.22 -9.74
CA SER A 99 16.05 8.56 -9.01
C SER A 99 16.14 8.20 -7.51
N LEU A 100 17.12 7.40 -7.09
CA LEU A 100 17.23 6.93 -5.71
C LEU A 100 17.42 8.07 -4.69
N ALA A 101 18.40 8.95 -4.91
CA ALA A 101 18.77 9.96 -3.91
C ALA A 101 17.62 10.93 -3.57
N PRO A 102 16.87 11.49 -4.55
CA PRO A 102 15.68 12.30 -4.26
C PRO A 102 14.58 11.57 -3.49
N LEU A 103 14.41 10.26 -3.72
CA LEU A 103 13.42 9.46 -2.99
C LEU A 103 13.87 9.19 -1.56
N VAL A 104 15.12 8.74 -1.36
CA VAL A 104 15.68 8.46 -0.03
C VAL A 104 15.71 9.72 0.84
N LYS A 105 15.95 10.90 0.25
CA LYS A 105 15.93 12.17 0.98
C LYS A 105 14.60 12.42 1.70
N GLN A 106 13.46 11.97 1.15
CA GLN A 106 12.15 12.12 1.79
C GLN A 106 12.08 11.35 3.13
N PHE A 107 12.85 10.27 3.28
CA PHE A 107 12.92 9.46 4.49
C PHE A 107 13.92 10.00 5.53
N THR A 108 14.64 11.08 5.25
CA THR A 108 15.51 11.73 6.25
C THR A 108 14.79 12.76 7.11
N GLU A 109 13.57 13.15 6.72
CA GLU A 109 12.75 14.11 7.46
C GLU A 109 11.80 13.38 8.40
N ILE A 110 11.54 13.96 9.57
CA ILE A 110 10.63 13.36 10.57
C ILE A 110 9.14 13.51 10.19
N LYS A 111 8.78 14.54 9.42
CA LYS A 111 7.38 14.87 9.12
C LYS A 111 6.63 13.74 8.39
N PRO A 112 7.20 13.10 7.35
CA PRO A 112 6.56 11.96 6.69
C PRO A 112 6.32 10.77 7.62
N TYR A 113 7.14 10.57 8.66
CA TYR A 113 6.91 9.50 9.64
C TYR A 113 5.69 9.79 10.51
N LEU A 114 5.61 10.99 11.09
CA LEU A 114 4.48 11.38 11.95
C LEU A 114 3.17 11.37 11.19
N ARG A 115 3.17 11.96 9.99
CA ARG A 115 1.98 12.02 9.13
C ARG A 115 1.63 10.66 8.56
N GLY A 116 2.64 9.87 8.15
CA GLY A 116 2.46 8.50 7.69
C GLY A 116 1.82 7.62 8.76
N ILE A 117 2.28 7.67 10.01
CA ILE A 117 1.65 6.92 11.11
C ILE A 117 0.20 7.34 11.29
N PHE A 118 -0.08 8.65 11.36
CA PHE A 118 -1.44 9.18 11.47
C PHE A 118 -2.35 8.68 10.33
N TYR A 119 -1.89 8.82 9.08
CA TYR A 119 -2.64 8.35 7.92
C TYR A 119 -2.73 6.82 7.85
N GLY A 120 -1.77 6.07 8.38
CA GLY A 120 -1.85 4.63 8.51
C GLY A 120 -3.05 4.19 9.35
N PHE A 121 -3.33 4.89 10.46
CA PHE A 121 -4.56 4.67 11.22
C PHE A 121 -5.83 5.05 10.44
N ILE A 122 -5.78 6.09 9.61
CA ILE A 122 -6.91 6.42 8.71
C ILE A 122 -7.15 5.28 7.71
N VAL A 123 -6.10 4.71 7.10
CA VAL A 123 -6.22 3.55 6.21
C VAL A 123 -6.89 2.40 6.94
N ILE A 124 -6.43 2.05 8.14
CA ILE A 124 -7.02 0.98 8.96
C ILE A 124 -8.51 1.25 9.22
N ILE A 125 -8.87 2.45 9.70
CA ILE A 125 -10.27 2.82 9.98
C ILE A 125 -11.13 2.69 8.73
N THR A 126 -10.65 3.21 7.60
CA THR A 126 -11.41 3.15 6.34
C THR A 126 -11.57 1.71 5.85
N SER A 127 -10.51 0.90 5.89
CA SER A 127 -10.52 -0.50 5.48
C SER A 127 -11.47 -1.33 6.35
N VAL A 128 -11.38 -1.22 7.68
CA VAL A 128 -12.27 -1.91 8.62
C VAL A 128 -13.72 -1.48 8.42
N THR A 129 -13.97 -0.17 8.25
CA THR A 129 -15.33 0.34 7.98
C THR A 129 -15.88 -0.24 6.68
N THR A 130 -15.08 -0.29 5.62
CA THR A 130 -15.48 -0.90 4.34
C THR A 130 -15.78 -2.38 4.51
N THR A 131 -14.93 -3.15 5.20
CA THR A 131 -15.18 -4.57 5.46
C THR A 131 -16.47 -4.79 6.24
N LEU A 132 -16.73 -4.00 7.29
CA LEU A 132 -17.96 -4.10 8.07
C LEU A 132 -19.20 -3.77 7.23
N LEU A 133 -19.13 -2.74 6.37
CA LEU A 133 -20.22 -2.41 5.45
C LEU A 133 -20.49 -3.55 4.47
N MET A 134 -19.44 -4.16 3.90
CA MET A 134 -19.58 -5.31 3.01
C MET A 134 -20.22 -6.50 3.74
N GLN A 135 -19.84 -6.74 5.00
CA GLN A 135 -20.45 -7.80 5.81
C GLN A 135 -21.92 -7.54 6.16
N ILE A 136 -22.33 -6.29 6.32
CA ILE A 136 -23.74 -5.93 6.54
C ILE A 136 -24.56 -6.18 5.26
N ILE A 137 -24.00 -5.87 4.09
CA ILE A 137 -24.71 -5.98 2.80
C ILE A 137 -24.80 -7.43 2.32
N PHE A 138 -23.71 -8.20 2.44
CA PHE A 138 -23.59 -9.55 1.86
C PHE A 138 -23.57 -10.68 2.90
N GLY A 139 -23.60 -10.35 4.19
CA GLY A 139 -23.46 -11.31 5.28
C GLY A 139 -22.01 -11.48 5.74
N LYS A 140 -21.81 -12.25 6.81
CA LYS A 140 -20.46 -12.51 7.34
C LYS A 140 -19.63 -13.26 6.28
N ALA A 141 -18.65 -12.56 5.73
CA ALA A 141 -17.69 -13.11 4.79
C ALA A 141 -16.57 -13.88 5.49
N GLU A 142 -16.03 -14.88 4.81
CA GLU A 142 -14.77 -15.51 5.18
C GLU A 142 -13.58 -14.61 4.82
N GLU A 143 -12.41 -14.93 5.40
CA GLU A 143 -11.17 -14.26 5.03
C GLU A 143 -10.84 -14.55 3.56
N ASN A 144 -10.33 -13.56 2.82
CA ASN A 144 -9.79 -13.79 1.49
C ASN A 144 -8.53 -14.68 1.54
N LEU A 145 -8.23 -15.38 0.44
CA LEU A 145 -7.11 -16.30 0.29
C LEU A 145 -5.76 -15.65 0.59
N ASN A 146 -5.59 -14.37 0.24
CA ASN A 146 -4.39 -13.63 0.58
C ASN A 146 -4.20 -13.55 2.10
N GLN A 147 -5.23 -13.18 2.85
CA GLN A 147 -5.20 -13.14 4.31
C GLN A 147 -5.04 -14.54 4.93
N GLN A 148 -5.69 -15.57 4.37
CA GLN A 148 -5.52 -16.95 4.83
C GLN A 148 -4.06 -17.42 4.66
N THR A 149 -3.45 -17.14 3.51
CA THR A 149 -2.04 -17.47 3.22
C THR A 149 -1.10 -16.75 4.18
N ILE A 150 -1.34 -15.45 4.43
CA ILE A 150 -0.60 -14.67 5.42
C ILE A 150 -0.70 -15.31 6.80
N ASN A 151 -1.90 -15.61 7.29
CA ASN A 151 -2.14 -16.22 8.59
C ASN A 151 -1.44 -17.59 8.73
N LEU A 152 -1.48 -18.40 7.66
CA LEU A 152 -0.77 -19.68 7.59
C LEU A 152 0.75 -19.51 7.73
N ILE A 153 1.35 -18.58 6.98
CA ILE A 153 2.79 -18.28 7.06
C ILE A 153 3.16 -17.76 8.45
N LEU A 154 2.36 -16.85 9.02
CA LEU A 154 2.60 -16.27 10.34
C LEU A 154 2.68 -17.31 11.45
N SER A 155 1.87 -18.38 11.36
CA SER A 155 1.82 -19.45 12.38
C SER A 155 3.16 -20.18 12.57
N ARG A 156 4.02 -20.20 11.55
CA ARG A 156 5.27 -20.98 11.55
C ARG A 156 6.53 -20.16 11.25
N TYR A 157 6.41 -19.07 10.49
CA TYR A 157 7.51 -18.23 10.06
C TYR A 157 7.28 -16.73 10.38
N PRO A 158 6.99 -16.36 11.64
CA PRO A 158 6.67 -14.98 12.00
C PRO A 158 7.85 -14.03 11.69
N VAL A 159 9.08 -14.39 12.05
CA VAL A 159 10.23 -13.48 11.90
C VAL A 159 10.54 -13.14 10.44
N SER A 160 10.58 -14.13 9.55
CA SER A 160 10.85 -13.88 8.12
C SER A 160 9.67 -13.18 7.45
N SER A 161 8.43 -13.51 7.84
CA SER A 161 7.24 -12.89 7.29
C SER A 161 7.07 -11.43 7.67
N PHE A 162 7.51 -11.03 8.87
CA PHE A 162 7.58 -9.63 9.27
C PHE A 162 8.34 -8.78 8.25
N LEU A 163 9.50 -9.25 7.78
CA LEU A 163 10.35 -8.49 6.86
C LEU A 163 9.67 -8.18 5.54
N TRP A 164 8.92 -9.12 4.97
CA TRP A 164 8.27 -8.89 3.68
C TRP A 164 6.85 -8.30 3.82
N ILE A 165 6.05 -8.71 4.81
CA ILE A 165 4.69 -8.18 4.99
C ILE A 165 4.72 -6.73 5.46
N VAL A 166 5.58 -6.41 6.42
CA VAL A 166 5.56 -5.11 7.09
C VAL A 166 6.49 -4.11 6.41
N LEU A 167 7.62 -4.56 5.84
CA LEU A 167 8.63 -3.64 5.30
C LEU A 167 8.74 -3.72 3.77
N LEU A 168 9.23 -4.84 3.22
CA LEU A 168 9.60 -4.89 1.80
C LEU A 168 8.38 -4.80 0.87
N GLY A 169 7.28 -5.48 1.19
CA GLY A 169 6.03 -5.43 0.43
C GLY A 169 5.52 -4.01 0.27
N PRO A 170 5.21 -3.29 1.37
CA PRO A 170 4.81 -1.89 1.31
C PRO A 170 5.77 -0.99 0.53
N ILE A 171 7.09 -1.18 0.65
CA ILE A 171 8.07 -0.39 -0.09
C ILE A 171 8.00 -0.68 -1.60
N VAL A 172 8.02 -1.95 -2.00
CA VAL A 172 7.96 -2.37 -3.41
C VAL A 172 6.63 -1.93 -4.05
N GLU A 173 5.53 -2.10 -3.34
CA GLU A 173 4.21 -1.71 -3.81
C GLU A 173 4.08 -0.19 -3.97
N GLU A 174 4.55 0.61 -3.02
CA GLU A 174 4.49 2.07 -3.12
C GLU A 174 5.44 2.60 -4.21
N LEU A 175 6.61 1.98 -4.41
CA LEU A 175 7.49 2.28 -5.54
C LEU A 175 6.83 1.96 -6.89
N THR A 176 6.14 0.84 -6.99
CA THR A 176 5.52 0.36 -8.23
C THR A 176 4.24 1.14 -8.56
N TYR A 177 3.33 1.27 -7.60
CA TYR A 177 1.98 1.80 -7.85
C TYR A 177 1.85 3.30 -7.58
N ARG A 178 2.66 3.88 -6.68
CA ARG A 178 2.53 5.31 -6.33
C ARG A 178 3.59 6.12 -7.05
N PHE A 179 4.86 5.80 -6.83
CA PHE A 179 5.93 6.40 -7.61
C PHE A 179 5.84 6.01 -9.09
N GLY A 180 5.53 4.75 -9.42
CA GLY A 180 5.36 4.34 -10.81
C GLY A 180 4.01 4.76 -11.42
N LEU A 181 2.98 3.96 -11.19
CA LEU A 181 1.70 4.05 -11.89
C LEU A 181 0.96 5.39 -11.65
N PHE A 182 0.69 5.72 -10.38
CA PHE A 182 -0.07 6.92 -10.02
C PHE A 182 0.64 8.19 -10.50
N ALA A 183 1.93 8.35 -10.16
CA ALA A 183 2.67 9.54 -10.56
C ALA A 183 2.79 9.71 -12.08
N ALA A 184 2.80 8.60 -12.84
CA ALA A 184 2.80 8.65 -14.29
C ALA A 184 1.45 9.15 -14.84
N ILE A 185 0.32 8.61 -14.36
CA ILE A 185 -1.02 8.96 -14.85
C ILE A 185 -1.43 10.37 -14.38
N ALA A 186 -1.10 10.74 -13.14
CA ALA A 186 -1.47 12.03 -12.54
C ALA A 186 -0.91 13.24 -13.32
N LYS A 187 0.11 13.04 -14.15
CA LYS A 187 0.63 14.10 -15.05
C LYS A 187 -0.31 14.46 -16.18
N LYS A 188 -1.26 13.58 -16.49
CA LYS A 188 -2.26 13.77 -17.55
C LYS A 188 -3.66 13.93 -16.98
N ASN A 189 -4.01 13.13 -15.96
CA ASN A 189 -5.33 13.15 -15.35
C ASN A 189 -5.27 12.61 -13.92
N ASN A 190 -5.51 13.47 -12.93
CA ASN A 190 -5.50 13.10 -11.52
C ASN A 190 -6.60 12.08 -11.20
N ILE A 191 -7.83 12.31 -11.66
CA ILE A 191 -8.97 11.42 -11.40
C ILE A 191 -8.67 10.00 -11.92
N ALA A 192 -8.14 9.91 -13.15
CA ALA A 192 -7.75 8.62 -13.71
C ALA A 192 -6.63 7.96 -12.90
N ALA A 193 -5.67 8.73 -12.36
CA ALA A 193 -4.59 8.18 -11.55
C ALA A 193 -5.11 7.53 -10.26
N TYR A 194 -6.04 8.19 -9.57
CA TYR A 194 -6.71 7.65 -8.39
C TYR A 194 -7.47 6.36 -8.71
N ILE A 195 -8.35 6.40 -9.72
CA ILE A 195 -9.19 5.25 -10.09
C ILE A 195 -8.33 4.06 -10.51
N ILE A 196 -7.40 4.27 -11.45
CA ILE A 196 -6.60 3.17 -12.01
C ILE A 196 -5.65 2.59 -10.96
N SER A 197 -4.95 3.44 -10.18
CA SER A 197 -4.01 2.93 -9.17
C SER A 197 -4.71 2.20 -8.03
N ALA A 198 -5.89 2.66 -7.60
CA ALA A 198 -6.68 1.96 -6.58
C ALA A 198 -7.25 0.62 -7.07
N LEU A 199 -7.77 0.57 -8.30
CA LEU A 199 -8.23 -0.68 -8.89
C LEU A 199 -7.08 -1.69 -9.03
N VAL A 200 -5.94 -1.26 -9.57
CA VAL A 200 -4.76 -2.14 -9.69
C VAL A 200 -4.31 -2.64 -8.32
N PHE A 201 -4.29 -1.78 -7.31
CA PHE A 201 -3.94 -2.17 -5.94
C PHE A 201 -4.93 -3.18 -5.35
N GLY A 202 -6.24 -2.96 -5.54
CA GLY A 202 -7.27 -3.88 -5.07
C GLY A 202 -7.20 -5.25 -5.73
N PHE A 203 -7.13 -5.30 -7.05
CA PHE A 203 -7.09 -6.55 -7.81
C PHE A 203 -5.76 -7.29 -7.72
N LEU A 204 -4.68 -6.65 -7.26
CA LEU A 204 -3.43 -7.35 -6.92
C LEU A 204 -3.64 -8.32 -5.74
N HIS A 205 -4.53 -7.98 -4.82
CA HIS A 205 -4.84 -8.77 -3.63
C HIS A 205 -6.00 -9.75 -3.85
N PHE A 206 -6.45 -9.91 -5.09
CA PHE A 206 -7.51 -10.83 -5.48
C PHE A 206 -6.91 -12.13 -5.99
N ASN A 207 -7.41 -13.25 -5.49
CA ASN A 207 -7.04 -14.57 -5.98
C ASN A 207 -8.23 -15.23 -6.68
N VAL A 208 -7.94 -16.05 -7.69
CA VAL A 208 -8.95 -16.94 -8.28
C VAL A 208 -8.83 -18.29 -7.56
N PRO A 209 -9.73 -18.61 -6.61
CA PRO A 209 -9.68 -19.86 -5.87
C PRO A 209 -9.98 -21.04 -6.79
N MET A 210 -9.17 -22.09 -6.68
CA MET A 210 -9.33 -23.33 -7.44
C MET A 210 -9.69 -24.48 -6.50
N THR A 211 -10.48 -25.43 -7.00
CA THR A 211 -10.76 -26.72 -6.36
C THR A 211 -9.66 -27.73 -6.67
N ASP A 212 -9.64 -28.86 -5.96
CA ASP A 212 -8.72 -29.99 -6.22
C ASP A 212 -8.88 -30.57 -7.64
N ALA A 213 -10.05 -30.36 -8.26
CA ALA A 213 -10.32 -30.76 -9.65
C ALA A 213 -9.85 -29.72 -10.68
N ASN A 214 -9.09 -28.70 -10.26
CA ASN A 214 -8.56 -27.62 -11.08
C ASN A 214 -9.67 -26.80 -11.79
N THR A 215 -10.80 -26.61 -11.10
CA THR A 215 -11.92 -25.75 -11.52
C THR A 215 -12.11 -24.61 -10.52
N VAL A 216 -12.76 -23.53 -10.93
CA VAL A 216 -12.98 -22.36 -10.05
C VAL A 216 -13.91 -22.73 -8.89
N ASP A 217 -13.48 -22.43 -7.66
CA ASP A 217 -14.34 -22.50 -6.47
C ASP A 217 -15.21 -21.23 -6.40
N TYR A 218 -16.42 -21.31 -6.92
CA TYR A 218 -17.33 -20.17 -7.00
C TYR A 218 -17.75 -19.62 -5.62
N ALA A 219 -17.78 -20.46 -4.58
CA ALA A 219 -18.14 -19.99 -3.24
C ALA A 219 -17.03 -19.09 -2.69
N LYS A 220 -15.78 -19.56 -2.73
CA LYS A 220 -14.61 -18.75 -2.34
C LYS A 220 -14.43 -17.53 -3.25
N LEU A 221 -14.77 -17.64 -4.53
CA LEU A 221 -14.67 -16.52 -5.46
C LEU A 221 -15.60 -15.37 -5.05
N ILE A 222 -16.79 -15.67 -4.53
CA ILE A 222 -17.70 -14.66 -3.99
C ILE A 222 -17.05 -13.96 -2.79
N GLU A 223 -16.42 -14.71 -1.89
CA GLU A 223 -15.71 -14.15 -0.73
C GLU A 223 -14.59 -13.19 -1.16
N GLU A 224 -13.84 -13.53 -2.21
CA GLU A 224 -12.82 -12.64 -2.79
C GLU A 224 -13.41 -11.31 -3.28
N PHE A 225 -14.58 -11.35 -3.95
CA PHE A 225 -15.28 -10.14 -4.39
C PHE A 225 -15.87 -9.32 -3.24
N ILE A 226 -16.30 -9.96 -2.14
CA ILE A 226 -16.78 -9.25 -0.95
C ILE A 226 -15.62 -8.52 -0.25
N ASN A 227 -14.41 -9.09 -0.30
CA ASN A 227 -13.21 -8.53 0.34
C ASN A 227 -12.49 -7.46 -0.50
N ILE A 228 -12.51 -7.52 -1.84
CA ILE A 228 -11.85 -6.56 -2.75
C ILE A 228 -12.10 -5.08 -2.39
N PRO A 229 -13.32 -4.63 -2.07
CA PRO A 229 -13.60 -3.22 -1.82
C PRO A 229 -12.73 -2.62 -0.71
N GLY A 230 -12.39 -3.41 0.33
CA GLY A 230 -11.49 -2.98 1.39
C GLY A 230 -10.10 -2.61 0.84
N TYR A 231 -9.55 -3.44 -0.05
CA TYR A 231 -8.27 -3.16 -0.71
C TYR A 231 -8.35 -1.98 -1.69
N ILE A 232 -9.42 -1.86 -2.47
CA ILE A 232 -9.60 -0.70 -3.38
C ILE A 232 -9.65 0.62 -2.59
N VAL A 233 -10.40 0.65 -1.48
CA VAL A 233 -10.49 1.83 -0.62
C VAL A 233 -9.13 2.16 -0.01
N SER A 234 -8.39 1.18 0.51
CA SER A 234 -7.02 1.39 0.98
C SER A 234 -6.12 1.95 -0.13
N GLY A 235 -6.21 1.41 -1.35
CA GLY A 235 -5.49 1.90 -2.52
C GLY A 235 -5.80 3.37 -2.85
N LEU A 236 -7.07 3.78 -2.77
CA LEU A 236 -7.48 5.18 -2.93
C LEU A 236 -6.87 6.08 -1.85
N VAL A 237 -6.91 5.65 -0.59
CA VAL A 237 -6.34 6.41 0.54
C VAL A 237 -4.82 6.52 0.40
N PHE A 238 -4.11 5.47 -0.01
CA PHE A 238 -2.68 5.55 -0.30
C PHE A 238 -2.35 6.50 -1.45
N CYS A 239 -3.17 6.55 -2.51
CA CYS A 239 -3.03 7.55 -3.56
C CYS A 239 -3.16 8.98 -3.01
N PHE A 240 -4.13 9.20 -2.12
CA PHE A 240 -4.32 10.49 -1.44
C PHE A 240 -3.11 10.87 -0.60
N ILE A 241 -2.63 9.95 0.23
CA ILE A 241 -1.46 10.19 1.10
C ILE A 241 -0.23 10.47 0.24
N TYR A 242 -0.02 9.73 -0.84
CA TYR A 242 1.12 9.95 -1.74
C TYR A 242 1.07 11.34 -2.39
N GLU A 243 -0.12 11.79 -2.84
CA GLU A 243 -0.28 13.13 -3.39
C GLU A 243 0.01 14.23 -2.36
N LYS A 244 -0.36 14.02 -1.09
CA LYS A 244 -0.19 15.00 0.00
C LYS A 244 1.20 15.00 0.63
N GLU A 245 1.76 13.83 0.86
CA GLU A 245 2.95 13.61 1.71
C GLU A 245 4.15 13.02 0.97
N GLY A 246 3.98 12.70 -0.32
CA GLY A 246 5.03 12.05 -1.12
C GLY A 246 5.20 10.57 -0.80
N LEU A 247 6.28 9.99 -1.34
CA LEU A 247 6.56 8.56 -1.25
C LEU A 247 6.80 8.13 0.20
N ALA A 248 7.57 8.90 0.96
CA ALA A 248 7.87 8.54 2.35
C ALA A 248 6.60 8.49 3.22
N GLY A 249 5.69 9.45 3.05
CA GLY A 249 4.45 9.49 3.81
C GLY A 249 3.53 8.31 3.49
N SER A 250 3.35 7.99 2.20
CA SER A 250 2.50 6.86 1.80
C SER A 250 3.12 5.51 2.18
N THR A 251 4.44 5.35 2.03
CA THR A 251 5.17 4.16 2.48
C THR A 251 5.06 3.97 4.00
N VAL A 252 5.26 5.01 4.80
CA VAL A 252 5.12 4.87 6.27
C VAL A 252 3.67 4.56 6.66
N ALA A 253 2.67 5.15 6.00
CA ALA A 253 1.27 4.81 6.25
C ALA A 253 0.98 3.34 5.92
N HIS A 254 1.53 2.83 4.83
CA HIS A 254 1.37 1.45 4.41
C HIS A 254 2.07 0.48 5.37
N ILE A 255 3.31 0.77 5.76
CA ILE A 255 4.04 0.01 6.80
C ILE A 255 3.24 0.01 8.11
N THR A 256 2.65 1.15 8.49
CA THR A 256 1.82 1.24 9.72
C THR A 256 0.59 0.35 9.62
N ASN A 257 -0.14 0.41 8.51
CA ASN A 257 -1.29 -0.46 8.26
C ASN A 257 -0.92 -1.95 8.39
N ASN A 258 0.15 -2.37 7.71
CA ASN A 258 0.56 -3.76 7.70
C ASN A 258 1.16 -4.19 9.05
N LEU A 259 1.87 -3.32 9.76
CA LEU A 259 2.39 -3.60 11.10
C LEU A 259 1.25 -3.88 12.08
N VAL A 260 0.21 -3.04 12.09
CA VAL A 260 -0.94 -3.23 12.98
C VAL A 260 -1.69 -4.51 12.61
N SER A 261 -1.96 -4.74 11.33
CA SER A 261 -2.60 -5.99 10.86
C SER A 261 -1.79 -7.23 11.25
N TYR A 262 -0.47 -7.18 11.08
CA TYR A 262 0.45 -8.25 11.45
C TYR A 262 0.43 -8.54 12.96
N ILE A 263 0.48 -7.51 13.81
CA ILE A 263 0.39 -7.65 15.28
C ILE A 263 -0.96 -8.25 15.69
N ILE A 264 -2.07 -7.78 15.12
CA ILE A 264 -3.41 -8.32 15.41
C ILE A 264 -3.52 -9.78 14.99
N SER A 265 -2.98 -10.13 13.82
CA SER A 265 -2.99 -11.50 13.30
C SER A 265 -2.19 -12.44 14.22
N LEU A 266 -0.98 -12.04 14.65
CA LEU A 266 -0.21 -12.81 15.64
C LEU A 266 -0.95 -12.93 16.97
N ALA A 267 -1.49 -11.84 17.50
CA ALA A 267 -2.22 -11.86 18.77
C ALA A 267 -3.42 -12.80 18.71
N THR A 268 -4.16 -12.81 17.59
CA THR A 268 -5.31 -13.69 17.38
C THR A 268 -4.88 -15.15 17.31
N LEU A 269 -3.83 -15.46 16.54
CA LEU A 269 -3.31 -16.83 16.38
C LEU A 269 -2.82 -17.45 17.70
N TYR A 270 -2.18 -16.66 18.57
CA TYR A 270 -1.68 -17.15 19.87
C TYR A 270 -2.70 -17.07 21.00
N ALA A 271 -3.72 -16.21 20.89
CA ALA A 271 -4.84 -16.21 21.84
C ALA A 271 -5.82 -17.37 21.63
N SER A 272 -5.81 -17.98 20.43
CA SER A 272 -6.64 -19.15 20.09
C SER A 272 -5.98 -20.51 20.37
N GLN A 273 -4.74 -20.53 20.91
CA GLN A 273 -4.01 -21.74 21.33
C GLN A 273 -4.19 -21.98 22.83
#